data_AF-A0A8T6T740-F1
#
_entry.id   AF-A0A8T6T740-F1
#
_cell.length_a   1.000
_cell.length_b   1.000
_cell.length_c   1.000
_cell.angle_alpha   90.00
_cell.angle_beta   90.00
_cell.angle_gamma   90.00
#
_symmetry.space_group_name_H-M   'P 1'
#
loop_
_entity.id
_entity.type
_entity.pdbx_description
1 polymer ?
#
loop_
_entity_poly.entity_id
_entity_poly.type
_entity_poly.pdbx_seq_one_letter_code
_entity_poly.pdbx_strand_id
1 'polypeptide(L)'
;MLMRILGKSLARRRGRIAIAIVSVVMGAAVATALMAVSMDIEAQVSAEFRQYGANLIIVPQSDTIEVGFPGVDFGSVTEQGYIEEGDIWKIKRISWRNNVLGFAPFLYQVVSAQ
;
A
#
# COMPACT_ATOMS: atom_id res chain seq x y z
N MET A 1 -13.89 -51.74 24.14
CA MET A 1 -15.08 -52.26 23.41
C MET A 1 -15.76 -51.21 22.53
N LEU A 2 -15.94 -49.96 22.99
CA LEU A 2 -16.66 -48.88 22.27
C LEU A 2 -16.14 -48.57 20.85
N MET A 3 -14.83 -48.37 20.66
CA MET A 3 -14.22 -48.09 19.34
C MET A 3 -14.54 -49.17 18.29
N ARG A 4 -14.66 -50.44 18.72
CA ARG A 4 -14.99 -51.57 17.85
C ARG A 4 -16.46 -51.57 17.43
N ILE A 5 -17.35 -51.09 18.31
CA ILE A 5 -18.78 -50.92 18.02
C ILE A 5 -18.98 -49.72 17.09
N LEU A 6 -18.32 -48.59 17.39
CA LEU A 6 -18.33 -47.38 16.55
C LEU A 6 -17.79 -47.68 15.14
N GLY A 7 -16.60 -48.27 15.02
CA GLY A 7 -16.02 -48.62 13.73
C GLY A 7 -16.91 -49.55 12.89
N LYS A 8 -17.57 -50.54 13.51
CA LYS A 8 -18.54 -51.42 12.81
C LYS A 8 -19.83 -50.70 12.41
N SER A 9 -20.30 -49.75 13.22
CA SER A 9 -21.47 -48.92 12.92
C SER A 9 -21.18 -47.98 11.75
N LEU A 10 -20.00 -47.35 11.75
CA LEU A 10 -19.55 -46.51 10.64
C LEU A 10 -19.36 -47.34 9.35
N ALA A 11 -18.71 -48.49 9.44
CA ALA A 11 -18.47 -49.35 8.29
C ALA A 11 -19.73 -49.94 7.63
N ARG A 12 -20.88 -49.95 8.32
CA ARG A 12 -22.19 -50.34 7.74
C ARG A 12 -22.91 -49.20 7.04
N ARG A 13 -22.59 -47.94 7.33
CA ARG A 13 -23.24 -46.74 6.77
C ARG A 13 -22.30 -45.94 5.87
N ARG A 14 -21.43 -46.63 5.11
CA ARG A 14 -20.34 -46.01 4.32
C ARG A 14 -20.80 -44.86 3.42
N GLY A 15 -21.92 -45.01 2.72
CA GLY A 15 -22.45 -43.96 1.84
C GLY A 15 -22.84 -42.66 2.59
N ARG A 16 -23.55 -42.77 3.71
CA ARG A 16 -23.94 -41.59 4.53
C ARG A 16 -22.72 -40.91 5.16
N ILE A 17 -21.74 -41.70 5.58
CA ILE A 17 -20.51 -41.19 6.19
C ILE A 17 -19.61 -40.52 5.15
N ALA A 18 -19.53 -41.07 3.94
CA ALA A 18 -18.79 -40.45 2.85
C ALA A 18 -19.33 -39.04 2.54
N ILE A 19 -20.66 -38.89 2.43
CA ILE A 19 -21.29 -37.58 2.21
C ILE A 19 -20.97 -36.63 3.37
N ALA A 20 -21.11 -37.08 4.62
CA ALA A 20 -20.80 -36.26 5.79
C ALA A 20 -19.33 -35.80 5.82
N ILE A 21 -18.39 -36.68 5.50
CA ILE A 21 -16.96 -36.35 5.42
C ILE A 21 -16.73 -35.31 4.32
N VAL A 22 -17.29 -35.53 3.12
CA VAL A 22 -17.15 -34.57 2.01
C VAL A 22 -17.69 -33.20 2.40
N SER A 23 -18.86 -33.13 3.05
CA SER A 23 -19.43 -31.86 3.52
C SER A 23 -18.52 -31.15 4.53
N VAL A 24 -17.96 -31.88 5.49
CA VAL A 24 -17.04 -31.29 6.49
C VAL A 24 -15.75 -30.82 5.82
N VAL A 25 -15.17 -31.62 4.92
CA VAL A 25 -13.96 -31.27 4.18
C VAL A 25 -14.20 -30.02 3.32
N MET A 26 -15.34 -29.95 2.63
CA MET A 26 -15.70 -28.80 1.81
C MET A 26 -15.85 -27.54 2.66
N GLY A 27 -16.54 -27.63 3.81
CA GLY A 27 -16.65 -26.51 4.74
C GLY A 27 -15.31 -26.05 5.31
N ALA A 28 -14.47 -27.00 5.73
CA ALA A 28 -13.13 -26.71 6.21
C ALA A 28 -12.25 -26.07 5.13
N ALA A 29 -12.28 -26.59 3.89
CA ALA A 29 -11.52 -26.05 2.77
C ALA A 29 -11.93 -24.60 2.45
N VAL A 30 -13.23 -24.31 2.42
CA VAL A 30 -13.73 -22.93 2.21
C VAL A 30 -13.30 -22.01 3.35
N ALA A 31 -13.45 -22.44 4.61
CA ALA A 31 -13.02 -21.65 5.76
C ALA A 31 -11.51 -21.37 5.74
N THR A 32 -10.69 -22.38 5.41
CA THR A 32 -9.24 -22.23 5.30
C THR A 32 -8.85 -21.32 4.14
N ALA A 33 -9.52 -21.42 2.98
CA ALA A 33 -9.27 -20.54 1.84
C ALA A 33 -9.59 -19.08 2.20
N LEU A 34 -10.72 -18.83 2.85
CA LEU A 34 -11.08 -17.49 3.33
C LEU A 34 -10.10 -16.96 4.37
N MET A 35 -9.63 -17.81 5.28
CA MET A 35 -8.62 -17.43 6.27
C MET A 35 -7.30 -17.05 5.60
N ALA A 36 -6.82 -17.84 4.63
CA ALA A 36 -5.60 -17.53 3.88
C ALA A 36 -5.73 -16.20 3.13
N VAL A 37 -6.83 -16.00 2.40
CA VAL A 37 -7.10 -14.74 1.71
C VAL A 37 -7.14 -13.57 2.70
N SER A 38 -7.83 -13.72 3.82
CA SER A 38 -7.92 -12.66 4.83
C SER A 38 -6.57 -12.26 5.41
N MET A 39 -5.62 -13.20 5.53
CA MET A 39 -4.28 -12.90 6.05
C MET A 39 -3.40 -12.22 4.99
N ASP A 40 -3.52 -12.62 3.73
CA ASP A 40 -2.62 -12.15 2.67
C ASP A 40 -3.12 -10.87 1.95
N ILE A 41 -4.43 -10.63 1.95
CA ILE A 41 -5.06 -9.56 1.15
C ILE A 41 -4.62 -8.16 1.59
N GLU A 42 -4.42 -7.93 2.88
CA GLU A 42 -4.03 -6.62 3.41
C GLU A 42 -2.68 -6.16 2.84
N ALA A 43 -1.71 -7.07 2.80
CA ALA A 43 -0.37 -6.79 2.28
C ALA A 43 -0.39 -6.56 0.77
N GLN A 44 -1.13 -7.40 0.02
CA GLN A 44 -1.24 -7.28 -1.44
C GLN A 44 -1.93 -5.98 -1.85
N VAL A 45 -3.11 -5.70 -1.29
CA VAL A 45 -3.87 -4.48 -1.59
C VAL A 45 -3.06 -3.24 -1.24
N SER A 46 -2.40 -3.23 -0.07
CA SER A 46 -1.54 -2.11 0.32
C SER A 46 -0.34 -1.91 -0.62
N ALA A 47 0.26 -3.00 -1.10
CA ALA A 47 1.35 -2.93 -2.07
C ALA A 47 0.87 -2.38 -3.42
N GLU A 48 -0.31 -2.80 -3.86
CA GLU A 48 -0.91 -2.35 -5.12
C GLU A 48 -1.31 -0.86 -5.04
N PHE A 49 -1.96 -0.43 -3.94
CA PHE A 49 -2.29 0.99 -3.72
C PHE A 49 -1.05 1.89 -3.72
N ARG A 50 0.08 1.43 -3.16
CA ARG A 50 1.35 2.18 -3.20
C ARG A 50 1.91 2.31 -4.62
N GLN A 51 1.56 1.43 -5.55
CA GLN A 51 1.99 1.53 -6.94
C GLN A 51 1.14 2.52 -7.75
N TYR A 52 -0.10 2.81 -7.33
CA TYR A 52 -1.01 3.68 -8.07
C TYR A 52 -0.74 5.20 -7.90
N GLY A 53 0.17 5.64 -7.04
CA GLY A 53 0.42 7.08 -6.84
C GLY A 53 1.82 7.45 -6.34
N ALA A 54 2.22 8.71 -6.56
CA ALA A 54 3.45 9.27 -5.99
C ALA A 54 3.31 9.35 -4.46
N ASN A 55 4.02 8.49 -3.73
CA ASN A 55 3.90 8.41 -2.28
C ASN A 55 4.59 9.58 -1.55
N LEU A 56 5.47 10.33 -2.24
CA LEU A 56 6.21 11.49 -1.73
C LEU A 56 6.33 12.55 -2.83
N ILE A 57 5.97 13.79 -2.51
CA ILE A 57 6.27 14.98 -3.33
C ILE A 57 7.34 15.78 -2.57
N ILE A 58 8.46 16.03 -3.23
CA ILE A 58 9.57 16.78 -2.66
C ILE A 58 9.63 18.10 -3.42
N VAL A 59 9.54 19.19 -2.68
CA VAL A 59 9.66 20.54 -3.20
C VAL A 59 10.88 21.22 -2.57
N PRO A 60 11.59 22.08 -3.31
CA PRO A 60 12.66 22.88 -2.76
C PRO A 60 12.09 23.83 -1.70
N GLN A 61 12.90 24.16 -0.69
CA GLN A 61 12.56 25.27 0.20
C GLN A 61 12.68 26.56 -0.62
N SER A 62 11.57 27.28 -0.77
CA SER A 62 11.50 28.57 -1.44
C SER A 62 11.26 29.66 -0.41
N ASP A 63 12.15 30.64 -0.35
CA ASP A 63 11.94 31.83 0.46
C ASP A 63 11.03 32.78 -0.30
N THR A 64 9.87 33.07 0.29
CA THR A 64 8.93 34.07 -0.22
C THR A 64 9.25 35.38 0.46
N ILE A 65 9.81 36.32 -0.29
CA ILE A 65 10.07 37.67 0.19
C ILE A 65 8.84 38.51 -0.12
N GLU A 66 8.14 38.95 0.92
CA GLU A 66 7.09 39.95 0.80
C GLU A 66 7.75 41.31 0.51
N VAL A 67 7.49 41.85 -0.68
CA VAL A 67 8.00 43.16 -1.08
C VAL A 67 6.96 44.21 -0.71
N GLY A 68 7.16 44.84 0.44
CA GLY A 68 6.25 45.87 0.95
C GLY A 68 6.84 46.63 2.15
N PHE A 69 6.35 47.84 2.36
CA PHE A 69 6.53 48.57 3.62
C PHE A 69 5.22 48.49 4.41
N PRO A 70 5.22 48.62 5.75
CA PRO A 70 3.97 48.60 6.52
C PRO A 70 2.94 49.61 5.97
N GLY A 71 1.88 49.09 5.35
CA GLY A 71 0.81 49.89 4.73
C GLY A 71 0.83 50.00 3.21
N VAL A 72 1.83 49.47 2.49
CA VAL A 72 1.86 49.41 1.02
C VAL A 72 2.44 48.07 0.57
N ASP A 73 1.60 47.26 -0.09
CA ASP A 73 1.93 45.91 -0.56
C ASP A 73 2.22 45.93 -2.06
N PHE A 74 3.42 45.50 -2.47
CA PHE A 74 3.82 45.37 -3.88
C PHE A 74 3.85 43.90 -4.34
N GLY A 75 3.28 42.99 -3.54
CA GLY A 75 3.22 41.56 -3.81
C GLY A 75 4.36 40.78 -3.16
N SER A 76 4.49 39.51 -3.53
CA SER A 76 5.53 38.63 -3.03
C SER A 76 6.39 38.12 -4.18
N VAL A 77 7.70 38.09 -3.95
CA VAL A 77 8.67 37.47 -4.86
C VAL A 77 9.11 36.18 -4.20
N THR A 78 8.63 35.05 -4.74
CA THR A 78 9.11 33.73 -4.37
C THR A 78 10.30 33.38 -5.25
N GLU A 79 11.47 33.18 -4.65
CA GLU A 79 12.63 32.69 -5.38
C GLU A 79 12.36 31.26 -5.87
N GLN A 80 12.63 30.97 -7.15
CA GLN A 80 12.56 29.62 -7.68
C GLN A 80 13.72 28.80 -7.11
N GLY A 81 13.44 28.13 -5.99
CA GLY A 81 14.34 27.12 -5.45
C GLY A 81 14.40 25.91 -6.39
N TYR A 82 15.58 25.29 -6.47
CA TYR A 82 15.78 23.99 -7.12
C TYR A 82 16.34 23.00 -6.11
N ILE A 83 16.08 21.71 -6.32
CA ILE A 83 16.69 20.66 -5.52
C ILE A 83 18.02 20.31 -6.19
N GLU A 84 19.12 20.41 -5.45
CA GLU A 84 20.44 20.00 -5.93
C GLU A 84 20.50 18.48 -6.14
N GLU A 85 21.14 18.02 -7.22
CA GLU A 85 21.31 16.59 -7.51
C GLU A 85 22.08 15.86 -6.39
N GLY A 86 23.07 16.56 -5.82
CA GLY A 86 23.84 16.12 -4.67
C GLY A 86 23.02 15.91 -3.39
N ASP A 87 21.75 16.31 -3.36
CA ASP A 87 20.85 16.15 -2.22
C ASP A 87 19.83 15.02 -2.40
N ILE A 88 19.75 14.40 -3.59
CA ILE A 88 18.80 13.31 -3.88
C ILE A 88 19.04 12.11 -2.95
N TRP A 89 20.30 11.83 -2.58
CA TRP A 89 20.60 10.74 -1.66
C TRP A 89 19.97 10.92 -0.28
N LYS A 90 19.65 12.17 0.13
CA LYS A 90 19.01 12.46 1.42
C LYS A 90 17.63 11.81 1.51
N ILE A 91 16.96 11.58 0.38
CA ILE A 91 15.67 10.87 0.32
C ILE A 91 15.80 9.46 0.87
N LYS A 92 16.94 8.79 0.68
CA LYS A 92 17.19 7.45 1.24
C LYS A 92 17.41 7.45 2.75
N ARG A 93 17.50 8.61 3.41
CA ARG A 93 17.67 8.71 4.87
C ARG A 93 16.36 8.81 5.63
N ILE A 94 15.25 9.16 4.98
CA ILE A 94 13.96 9.33 5.63
C ILE A 94 13.40 7.99 6.15
N SER A 95 12.44 8.06 7.07
CA SER A 95 11.80 6.86 7.65
C SER A 95 11.15 5.96 6.59
N TRP A 96 10.67 6.56 5.50
CA TRP A 96 10.00 5.90 4.38
C TRP A 96 10.94 5.28 3.32
N ARG A 97 12.26 5.24 3.54
CA ARG A 97 13.24 4.82 2.51
C ARG A 97 12.94 3.46 1.86
N ASN A 98 12.42 2.50 2.63
CA ASN A 98 12.15 1.14 2.16
C ASN A 98 10.89 1.07 1.27
N ASN A 99 10.10 2.14 1.19
CA ASN A 99 8.85 2.22 0.45
C ASN A 99 8.92 3.13 -0.79
N VAL A 100 10.11 3.60 -1.16
CA VAL A 100 10.31 4.42 -2.37
C VAL A 100 10.61 3.48 -3.55
N LEU A 101 9.64 3.33 -4.47
CA LEU A 101 9.76 2.44 -5.64
C LEU A 101 10.59 3.06 -6.79
N GLY A 102 10.60 4.38 -6.90
CA GLY A 102 11.30 5.11 -7.96
C GLY A 102 11.19 6.62 -7.80
N PHE A 103 11.85 7.35 -8.70
CA PHE A 103 11.87 8.82 -8.71
C PHE A 103 11.42 9.33 -10.09
N ALA A 104 10.59 10.38 -10.11
CA ALA A 104 10.18 11.08 -11.32
C ALA A 104 10.49 12.59 -11.15
N PRO A 105 11.60 13.09 -11.71
CA PRO A 105 11.95 14.50 -11.60
C PRO A 105 11.08 15.33 -12.55
N PHE A 106 10.59 16.47 -12.04
CA PHE A 106 9.83 17.44 -12.83
C PHE A 106 10.51 18.81 -12.74
N LEU A 107 10.62 19.48 -13.88
CA LEU A 107 11.07 20.86 -13.97
C LEU A 107 9.87 21.71 -14.36
N TYR A 108 9.46 22.61 -13.47
CA TYR A 108 8.35 23.52 -13.74
C TYR A 108 8.91 24.85 -14.25
N GLN A 109 8.48 25.26 -15.44
CA GLN A 109 8.79 26.56 -16.02
C GLN A 109 7.49 27.23 -16.45
N VAL A 110 7.31 28.50 -16.10
CA VAL A 110 6.19 29.30 -16.58
C VAL A 110 6.52 29.76 -18.00
N VAL A 111 5.76 29.30 -18.98
CA VAL A 111 5.88 29.75 -20.37
C VAL A 111 4.74 30.74 -20.63
N SER A 112 5.07 31.99 -20.96
CA SER A 112 4.08 32.92 -21.50
C SER A 112 3.74 32.51 -22.92
N ALA A 113 2.48 32.17 -23.16
CA ALA A 113 1.95 32.06 -24.51
C ALA A 113 1.84 33.47 -25.10
N GLN A 114 2.47 33.67 -26.27
CA GLN A 114 2.44 34.92 -27.02
C GLN A 114 1.24 34.98 -27.96
#